data_AF-A0A966USU2-F1
#
_entry.id   AF-A0A966USU2-F1
#
_cell.length_a   1.000
_cell.length_b   1.000
_cell.length_c   1.000
_cell.angle_alpha   90.00
_cell.angle_beta   90.00
_cell.angle_gamma   90.00
#
_symmetry.space_group_name_H-M   'P 1'
#
loop_
_entity.id
_entity.type
_entity.pdbx_description
1 polymer ?
#
loop_
_entity_poly.entity_id
_entity_poly.type
_entity_poly.pdbx_seq_one_letter_code
_entity_poly.pdbx_strand_id
1 'polypeptide(L)'
;MNWKALFKPTEILTAADRAELERLEDSTKQLRDLAARIDRDFPDAGKRIDRIRELAGQLCERPDDADLYRRLEVTACMPSNPATGYQHRDLALGAIHAAIEARMIPAADVVRRVLRRALDAAEAELKKTEGRERRDAEQEGYNYSPSGRVQALQQRVLQLRNEIASKYSQEGAVVGPPSWRERLAEWL
;
A
#
# COMPACT_ATOMS: atom_id res chain seq x y z
N MET A 1 12.66 -1.09 -24.46
CA MET A 1 12.53 -2.52 -24.09
C MET A 1 11.30 -2.66 -23.21
N ASN A 2 10.33 -3.51 -23.54
CA ASN A 2 9.14 -3.73 -22.72
C ASN A 2 9.50 -4.71 -21.60
N TRP A 3 9.91 -4.20 -20.44
CA TRP A 3 10.35 -5.01 -19.31
C TRP A 3 9.20 -5.79 -18.67
N LYS A 4 7.92 -5.41 -18.87
CA LYS A 4 6.79 -6.25 -18.48
C LYS A 4 6.79 -7.59 -19.20
N ALA A 5 7.46 -7.70 -20.35
CA ALA A 5 7.66 -8.97 -21.03
C ALA A 5 8.73 -9.87 -20.36
N LEU A 6 9.60 -9.32 -19.50
CA LEU A 6 10.55 -10.10 -18.69
C LEU A 6 9.85 -10.84 -17.55
N PHE A 7 8.71 -10.31 -17.13
CA PHE A 7 8.00 -10.70 -15.94
C PHE A 7 6.64 -11.25 -16.36
N LYS A 8 6.52 -12.58 -16.51
CA LYS A 8 5.18 -13.15 -16.63
C LYS A 8 4.50 -12.97 -15.25
N PRO A 9 3.37 -12.26 -15.16
CA PRO A 9 2.79 -11.89 -13.86
C PRO A 9 2.49 -13.11 -12.98
N THR A 10 2.14 -14.24 -13.59
CA THR A 10 1.88 -15.52 -12.91
C THR A 10 3.12 -16.25 -12.42
N GLU A 11 4.31 -15.95 -12.95
CA GLU A 11 5.58 -16.56 -12.52
C GLU A 11 6.13 -15.85 -11.27
N ILE A 12 5.90 -14.54 -11.15
CA ILE A 12 6.43 -13.72 -10.04
C ILE A 12 5.42 -13.59 -8.91
N LEU A 13 4.15 -13.32 -9.22
CA LEU A 13 3.06 -13.39 -8.25
C LEU A 13 2.27 -14.68 -8.53
N THR A 14 2.54 -15.72 -7.73
CA THR A 14 1.81 -16.98 -7.90
C THR A 14 0.38 -16.84 -7.40
N ALA A 15 -0.50 -17.75 -7.83
CA ALA A 15 -1.86 -17.84 -7.32
C ALA A 15 -1.90 -18.00 -5.78
N ALA A 16 -0.92 -18.72 -5.21
CA ALA A 16 -0.82 -18.90 -3.76
C ALA A 16 -0.47 -17.58 -3.05
N ASP A 17 0.50 -16.82 -3.56
CA ASP A 17 0.87 -15.52 -2.99
C ASP A 17 -0.29 -14.52 -3.07
N ARG A 18 -0.99 -14.49 -4.21
CA ARG A 18 -2.18 -13.64 -4.39
C ARG A 18 -3.27 -14.02 -3.40
N ALA A 19 -3.58 -15.31 -3.26
CA ALA A 19 -4.59 -15.78 -2.32
C ALA A 19 -4.22 -15.49 -0.86
N GLU A 20 -2.92 -15.53 -0.51
CA GLU A 20 -2.43 -15.15 0.81
C GLU A 20 -2.64 -13.66 1.07
N LEU A 21 -2.25 -12.79 0.12
CA LEU A 21 -2.44 -11.34 0.22
C LEU A 21 -3.92 -10.94 0.29
N GLU A 22 -4.76 -11.54 -0.55
CA GLU A 22 -6.21 -11.29 -0.54
C GLU A 22 -6.85 -11.73 0.79
N ARG A 23 -6.46 -12.90 1.33
CA ARG A 23 -6.94 -13.35 2.65
C ARG A 23 -6.55 -12.39 3.77
N LEU A 24 -5.34 -11.86 3.75
CA LEU A 24 -4.90 -10.86 4.74
C LEU A 24 -5.73 -9.59 4.63
N GLU A 25 -6.05 -9.14 3.42
CA GLU A 25 -6.93 -8.00 3.22
C GLU A 25 -8.35 -8.25 3.70
N ASP A 26 -8.92 -9.41 3.37
CA ASP A 26 -10.26 -9.79 3.83
C ASP A 26 -10.32 -9.83 5.37
N SER A 27 -9.25 -10.29 6.02
CA SER A 27 -9.14 -10.29 7.49
C SER A 27 -9.15 -8.90 8.13
N THR A 28 -8.87 -7.86 7.34
CA THR A 28 -8.87 -6.46 7.79
C THR A 28 -10.09 -5.67 7.30
N LYS A 29 -10.93 -6.25 6.43
CA LYS A 29 -12.10 -5.58 5.84
C LYS A 29 -13.01 -4.96 6.88
N GLN A 30 -13.42 -5.73 7.89
CA GLN A 30 -14.30 -5.25 8.96
C GLN A 30 -13.69 -4.07 9.75
N LEU A 31 -12.37 -4.08 9.96
CA LEU A 31 -11.68 -2.98 10.64
C LEU A 31 -11.61 -1.73 9.76
N ARG A 32 -11.40 -1.90 8.44
CA ARG A 32 -11.42 -0.79 7.47
C ARG A 32 -12.81 -0.17 7.37
N ASP A 33 -13.85 -1.00 7.32
CA ASP A 33 -15.24 -0.54 7.32
C ASP A 33 -15.57 0.23 8.62
N LEU A 34 -15.07 -0.24 9.76
CA LEU A 34 -15.19 0.45 11.04
C LEU A 34 -14.43 1.79 11.05
N ALA A 35 -13.19 1.82 10.53
CA ALA A 35 -12.41 3.05 10.42
C ALA A 35 -13.12 4.09 9.55
N ALA A 36 -13.63 3.68 8.39
CA ALA A 36 -14.39 4.56 7.49
C ALA A 36 -15.69 5.08 8.15
N ARG A 37 -16.36 4.23 8.95
CA ARG A 37 -17.53 4.65 9.73
C ARG A 37 -17.17 5.71 10.77
N ILE A 38 -16.09 5.50 11.53
CA ILE A 38 -15.62 6.47 12.54
C ILE A 38 -15.24 7.78 11.86
N ASP A 39 -14.49 7.72 10.77
CA ASP A 39 -14.09 8.90 10.01
C ASP A 39 -15.28 9.75 9.56
N ARG A 40 -16.34 9.08 9.08
CA ARG A 40 -17.58 9.74 8.65
C ARG A 40 -18.40 10.31 9.81
N ASP A 41 -18.51 9.56 10.90
CA ASP A 41 -19.46 9.86 11.99
C ASP A 41 -18.85 10.70 13.12
N PHE A 42 -17.52 10.83 13.17
CA PHE A 42 -16.79 11.62 14.19
C PHE A 42 -16.22 12.87 13.52
N PRO A 43 -16.99 13.97 13.41
CA PRO A 43 -16.51 15.17 12.75
C PRO A 43 -15.42 15.86 13.56
N ASP A 44 -14.55 16.60 12.84
CA ASP A 44 -13.65 17.53 13.48
C ASP A 44 -14.42 18.68 14.18
N ALA A 45 -13.79 19.27 15.19
CA ALA A 45 -14.40 20.34 15.99
C ALA A 45 -14.79 21.57 15.14
N GLY A 46 -14.06 21.86 14.06
CA GLY A 46 -14.33 22.98 13.18
C GLY A 46 -15.62 22.83 12.38
N LYS A 47 -15.95 21.59 11.97
CA LYS A 47 -17.16 21.26 11.21
C LYS A 47 -18.33 20.79 12.06
N ARG A 48 -18.13 20.62 13.37
CA ARG A 48 -19.15 20.08 14.29
C ARG A 48 -20.47 20.85 14.22
N ILE A 49 -20.44 22.19 14.29
CA ILE A 49 -21.67 22.99 14.32
C ILE A 49 -22.45 22.89 13.00
N ASP A 50 -21.75 22.97 11.87
CA ASP A 50 -22.40 22.84 10.56
C ASP A 50 -22.97 21.43 10.37
N ARG A 51 -22.27 20.41 10.88
CA ARG A 51 -22.77 19.03 10.87
C ARG A 51 -24.03 18.84 11.71
N ILE A 52 -24.11 19.49 12.89
CA ILE A 52 -25.33 19.49 13.73
C ILE A 52 -26.49 20.13 12.98
N ARG A 53 -26.27 21.28 12.33
CA ARG A 53 -27.32 21.96 11.55
C ARG A 53 -27.83 21.10 10.40
N GLU A 54 -26.91 20.47 9.67
CA GLU A 54 -27.24 19.58 8.55
C GLU A 54 -28.07 18.38 9.03
N LEU A 55 -27.63 17.70 10.10
CA LEU A 55 -28.34 16.54 10.65
C LEU A 55 -29.72 16.93 11.22
N ALA A 56 -29.83 18.08 11.88
CA ALA A 56 -31.11 18.60 12.36
C ALA A 56 -32.06 18.89 11.19
N GLY A 57 -31.56 19.48 10.10
CA GLY A 57 -32.35 19.70 8.88
C GLY A 57 -32.86 18.39 8.28
N GLN A 58 -32.02 17.37 8.18
CA GLN A 58 -32.42 16.06 7.67
C GLN A 58 -33.44 15.35 8.59
N LEU A 59 -33.34 15.54 9.91
CA LEU A 59 -34.32 15.02 10.87
C LEU A 59 -35.67 15.74 10.78
N CYS A 60 -35.71 17.03 10.45
CA CYS A 60 -36.98 17.72 10.19
C CYS A 60 -37.73 17.08 9.00
N GLU A 61 -37.01 16.58 7.99
CA GLU A 61 -37.60 15.88 6.84
C GLU A 61 -37.96 14.43 7.16
N ARG A 62 -37.22 13.78 8.08
CA ARG A 62 -37.38 12.38 8.47
C ARG A 62 -37.28 12.21 9.99
N PRO A 63 -38.33 12.59 10.74
CA PRO A 63 -38.27 12.66 12.20
C PRO A 63 -38.12 11.30 12.89
N ASP A 64 -38.59 10.23 12.25
CA ASP A 64 -38.53 8.86 12.80
C ASP A 64 -37.22 8.11 12.45
N ASP A 65 -36.27 8.77 11.79
CA ASP A 65 -34.98 8.18 11.41
C ASP A 65 -34.04 8.11 12.64
N ALA A 66 -34.11 6.98 13.35
CA ALA A 66 -33.32 6.72 14.56
C ALA A 66 -31.80 6.77 14.32
N ASP A 67 -31.33 6.42 13.12
CA ASP A 67 -29.91 6.48 12.77
C ASP A 67 -29.44 7.92 12.61
N LEU A 68 -30.25 8.80 12.00
CA LEU A 68 -29.95 10.24 11.94
C LEU A 68 -29.95 10.87 13.34
N TYR A 69 -30.91 10.50 14.19
CA TYR A 69 -30.98 11.00 15.56
C TYR A 69 -29.73 10.61 16.35
N ARG A 70 -29.34 9.33 16.30
CA ARG A 70 -28.12 8.86 16.94
C ARG A 70 -26.87 9.58 16.44
N ARG A 71 -26.77 9.88 15.14
CA ARG A 71 -25.63 10.63 14.58
C ARG A 71 -25.60 12.08 15.06
N LEU A 72 -26.78 12.70 15.21
CA LEU A 72 -26.91 14.03 15.80
C LEU A 72 -26.42 14.03 17.26
N GLU A 73 -26.86 13.05 18.06
CA GLU A 73 -26.42 12.89 19.46
C GLU A 73 -24.90 12.74 19.56
N VAL A 74 -24.32 11.81 18.78
CA VAL A 74 -22.85 11.61 18.76
C VAL A 74 -22.14 12.90 18.39
N THR A 75 -22.57 13.59 17.33
CA THR A 75 -21.96 14.85 16.89
C THR A 75 -22.08 15.94 17.96
N ALA A 76 -23.22 16.03 18.63
CA ALA A 76 -23.45 16.98 19.72
C ALA A 76 -22.57 16.68 20.94
N CYS A 77 -22.19 15.42 21.18
CA CYS A 77 -21.27 15.06 22.25
C CYS A 77 -19.78 15.17 21.89
N MET A 78 -19.43 15.36 20.60
CA MET A 78 -18.03 15.55 20.19
C MET A 78 -17.47 16.88 20.71
N PRO A 79 -16.15 16.96 21.00
CA PRO A 79 -15.53 18.21 21.45
C PRO A 79 -15.67 19.32 20.41
N SER A 80 -15.95 20.53 20.88
CA SER A 80 -16.05 21.74 20.05
C SER A 80 -14.75 22.53 19.94
N ASN A 81 -13.73 22.19 20.72
CA ASN A 81 -12.46 22.89 20.69
C ASN A 81 -11.57 22.32 19.56
N PRO A 82 -11.14 23.14 18.57
CA PRO A 82 -10.22 22.71 17.52
C PRO A 82 -8.91 22.10 18.02
N ALA A 83 -8.44 22.47 19.22
CA ALA A 83 -7.23 21.90 19.79
C ALA A 83 -7.40 20.44 20.29
N THR A 84 -8.63 20.03 20.63
CA THR A 84 -8.89 18.72 21.26
C THR A 84 -9.80 17.82 20.43
N GLY A 85 -10.64 18.35 19.55
CA GLY A 85 -11.59 17.56 18.75
C GLY A 85 -10.95 16.52 17.84
N TYR A 86 -9.82 16.84 17.20
CA TYR A 86 -9.07 15.90 16.35
C TYR A 86 -8.58 14.68 17.14
N GLN A 87 -8.18 14.90 18.39
CA GLN A 87 -7.56 13.87 19.23
C GLN A 87 -8.49 12.68 19.45
N HIS A 88 -9.81 12.88 19.60
CA HIS A 88 -10.74 11.78 19.84
C HIS A 88 -10.89 10.85 18.64
N ARG A 89 -11.06 11.45 17.44
CA ARG A 89 -11.11 10.70 16.18
C ARG A 89 -9.78 9.99 15.96
N ASP A 90 -8.66 10.69 16.15
CA ASP A 90 -7.33 10.15 15.88
C ASP A 90 -6.94 9.04 16.86
N LEU A 91 -7.34 9.12 18.13
CA LEU A 91 -7.16 8.04 19.12
C LEU A 91 -7.94 6.79 18.74
N ALA A 92 -9.21 6.94 18.33
CA ALA A 92 -10.03 5.82 17.91
C ALA A 92 -9.48 5.16 16.63
N LEU A 93 -9.13 5.97 15.62
CA LEU A 93 -8.54 5.49 14.38
C LEU A 93 -7.16 4.88 14.61
N GLY A 94 -6.34 5.44 15.51
CA GLY A 94 -5.00 4.96 15.82
C GLY A 94 -4.99 3.51 16.28
N ALA A 95 -5.88 3.14 17.20
CA ALA A 95 -6.00 1.75 17.66
C ALA A 95 -6.43 0.78 16.54
N ILE A 96 -7.37 1.22 15.69
CA ILE A 96 -7.86 0.41 14.57
C ILE A 96 -6.77 0.24 13.51
N HIS A 97 -6.07 1.32 13.16
CA HIS A 97 -4.97 1.28 12.21
C HIS A 97 -3.82 0.40 12.71
N ALA A 98 -3.47 0.47 14.00
CA ALA A 98 -2.48 -0.42 14.60
C ALA A 98 -2.90 -1.90 14.51
N ALA A 99 -4.19 -2.19 14.73
CA ALA A 99 -4.71 -3.56 14.58
C ALA A 99 -4.71 -4.05 13.12
N ILE A 100 -5.01 -3.17 12.16
CA ILE A 100 -4.90 -3.46 10.72
C ILE A 100 -3.44 -3.75 10.37
N GLU A 101 -2.52 -2.88 10.79
CA GLU A 101 -1.08 -3.01 10.53
C GLU A 101 -0.55 -4.34 11.07
N ALA A 102 -0.88 -4.68 12.32
CA ALA A 102 -0.49 -5.94 12.94
C ALA A 102 -0.94 -7.17 12.14
N ARG A 103 -2.16 -7.15 11.57
CA ARG A 103 -2.67 -8.24 10.71
C ARG A 103 -2.00 -8.26 9.34
N MET A 104 -1.53 -7.11 8.85
CA MET A 104 -0.85 -6.98 7.55
C MET A 104 0.66 -7.25 7.63
N ILE A 105 1.26 -7.42 8.82
CA ILE A 105 2.69 -7.74 8.97
C ILE A 105 3.14 -8.89 8.04
N PRO A 106 2.42 -10.03 7.93
CA PRO A 106 2.84 -11.13 7.07
C PRO A 106 2.88 -10.77 5.57
N ALA A 107 2.12 -9.76 5.13
CA ALA A 107 2.11 -9.33 3.74
C ALA A 107 3.50 -8.80 3.30
N ALA A 108 4.31 -8.27 4.23
CA ALA A 108 5.66 -7.84 3.96
C ALA A 108 6.54 -8.97 3.40
N ASP A 109 6.42 -10.16 3.99
CA ASP A 109 7.21 -11.32 3.59
C ASP A 109 6.75 -11.87 2.23
N VAL A 110 5.44 -11.85 1.96
CA VAL A 110 4.90 -12.23 0.64
C VAL A 110 5.40 -11.26 -0.43
N VAL A 111 5.30 -9.94 -0.20
CA VAL A 111 5.79 -8.93 -1.14
C VAL A 111 7.29 -9.10 -1.41
N ARG A 112 8.10 -9.29 -0.37
CA ARG A 112 9.54 -9.54 -0.54
C ARG A 112 9.82 -10.81 -1.34
N ARG A 113 9.05 -11.87 -1.14
CA ARG A 113 9.18 -13.13 -1.90
C ARG A 113 8.85 -12.94 -3.37
N VAL A 114 7.84 -12.15 -3.68
CA VAL A 114 7.47 -11.77 -5.06
C VAL A 114 8.58 -10.91 -5.68
N LEU A 115 9.04 -9.86 -4.99
CA LEU A 115 10.13 -9.00 -5.47
C LEU A 115 11.45 -9.74 -5.66
N ARG A 116 11.78 -10.71 -4.79
CA ARG A 116 12.96 -11.58 -4.95
C ARG A 116 12.89 -12.42 -6.22
N ARG A 117 11.72 -12.99 -6.55
CA ARG A 117 11.54 -13.70 -7.84
C ARG A 117 11.70 -12.76 -9.04
N ALA A 118 11.22 -11.52 -8.92
CA ALA A 118 11.46 -10.51 -9.96
C ALA A 118 12.95 -10.18 -10.08
N LEU A 119 13.65 -10.06 -8.96
CA LEU A 119 15.10 -9.82 -8.93
C LEU A 119 15.86 -10.98 -9.59
N ASP A 120 15.56 -12.22 -9.24
CA ASP A 120 16.19 -13.40 -9.81
C ASP A 120 16.01 -13.46 -11.34
N ALA A 121 14.80 -13.14 -11.83
CA ALA A 121 14.51 -13.07 -13.26
C ALA A 121 15.29 -11.94 -13.95
N ALA A 122 15.36 -10.76 -13.33
CA ALA A 122 16.08 -9.61 -13.86
C ALA A 122 17.60 -9.85 -13.89
N GLU A 123 18.16 -10.46 -12.85
CA GLU A 123 19.58 -10.81 -12.76
C GLU A 123 19.96 -11.90 -13.78
N ALA A 124 19.08 -12.89 -13.99
CA ALA A 124 19.29 -13.92 -15.01
C ALA A 124 19.32 -13.33 -16.43
N GLU A 125 18.38 -12.43 -16.76
CA GLU A 125 18.38 -11.75 -18.07
C GLU A 125 19.57 -10.80 -18.22
N LEU A 126 19.96 -10.09 -17.16
CA LEU A 126 21.15 -9.23 -17.16
C LEU A 126 22.39 -10.06 -17.48
N LYS A 127 22.63 -11.15 -16.76
CA LYS A 127 23.77 -12.05 -16.99
C LYS A 127 23.78 -12.62 -18.41
N LYS A 128 22.61 -12.99 -18.94
CA LYS A 128 22.45 -13.50 -20.30
C LYS A 128 22.77 -12.43 -21.35
N THR A 129 22.23 -11.21 -21.19
CA THR A 129 22.39 -10.11 -22.13
C THR A 129 23.83 -9.61 -22.13
N GLU A 130 24.38 -9.31 -20.96
CA GLU A 130 25.78 -8.89 -20.81
C GLU A 130 26.74 -10.00 -21.29
N GLY A 131 26.48 -11.27 -20.95
CA GLY A 131 27.28 -12.39 -21.43
C GLY A 131 27.21 -12.61 -22.93
N ARG A 132 26.14 -12.16 -23.61
CA ARG A 132 26.06 -12.16 -25.08
C ARG A 132 26.87 -11.00 -25.66
N GLU A 133 26.65 -9.78 -25.17
CA GLU A 133 27.36 -8.59 -25.65
C GLU A 133 28.88 -8.69 -25.46
N ARG A 134 29.35 -9.30 -24.36
CA ARG A 134 30.77 -9.57 -24.15
C ARG A 134 31.35 -10.53 -25.19
N ARG A 135 30.63 -11.63 -25.48
CA ARG A 135 31.06 -12.61 -26.49
C ARG A 135 31.08 -12.01 -27.89
N ASP A 136 30.09 -11.19 -28.22
CA ASP A 136 30.02 -10.51 -29.51
C ASP A 136 31.19 -9.50 -29.65
N ALA A 137 31.49 -8.72 -28.60
CA ALA A 137 32.64 -7.82 -28.58
C ALA A 137 33.99 -8.56 -28.69
N GLU A 138 34.15 -9.70 -28.00
CA GLU A 138 35.35 -10.55 -28.12
C GLU A 138 35.51 -11.12 -29.53
N GLN A 139 34.42 -11.55 -30.19
CA GLN A 139 34.46 -12.06 -31.56
C GLN A 139 34.80 -10.99 -32.59
N GLU A 140 34.34 -9.77 -32.37
CA GLU A 140 34.60 -8.63 -33.25
C GLU A 140 35.93 -7.92 -32.95
N GLY A 141 36.64 -8.32 -31.88
CA GLY A 141 37.92 -7.74 -31.49
C GLY A 141 37.81 -6.34 -30.86
N TYR A 142 36.64 -5.97 -30.36
CA TYR A 142 36.40 -4.70 -29.69
C TYR A 142 36.45 -4.83 -28.16
N ASN A 143 36.76 -3.72 -27.49
CA ASN A 143 36.62 -3.64 -26.03
C ASN A 143 35.14 -3.62 -25.66
N TYR A 144 34.74 -4.48 -24.72
CA TYR A 144 33.37 -4.51 -24.22
C TYR A 144 32.99 -3.17 -23.58
N SER A 145 31.89 -2.60 -24.06
CA SER A 145 31.20 -1.47 -23.46
C SER A 145 29.72 -1.82 -23.29
N PRO A 146 29.15 -1.71 -22.08
CA PRO A 146 27.75 -2.09 -21.85
C PRO A 146 26.81 -1.28 -22.74
N SER A 147 25.92 -1.96 -23.45
CA SER A 147 24.87 -1.26 -24.19
C SER A 147 23.91 -0.53 -23.24
N GLY A 148 23.14 0.41 -23.79
CA GLY A 148 22.04 1.05 -23.03
C GLY A 148 21.01 0.05 -22.50
N ARG A 149 20.90 -1.15 -23.11
CA ARG A 149 20.05 -2.24 -22.61
C ARG A 149 20.62 -2.86 -21.33
N VAL A 150 21.93 -3.14 -21.29
CA VAL A 150 22.60 -3.67 -20.10
C VAL A 150 22.54 -2.65 -18.96
N GLN A 151 22.80 -1.37 -19.25
CA GLN A 151 22.71 -0.30 -18.25
C GLN A 151 21.29 -0.16 -17.67
N ALA A 152 20.25 -0.23 -18.52
CA ALA A 152 18.87 -0.20 -18.06
C ALA A 152 18.52 -1.40 -17.15
N LEU A 153 19.00 -2.61 -17.50
CA LEU A 153 18.81 -3.81 -16.66
C LEU A 153 19.55 -3.68 -15.32
N GLN A 154 20.77 -3.14 -15.30
CA GLN A 154 21.53 -2.88 -14.07
C GLN A 154 20.78 -1.91 -13.14
N GLN A 155 20.23 -0.82 -13.69
CA GLN A 155 19.41 0.10 -12.90
C GLN A 155 18.16 -0.58 -12.33
N ARG A 156 17.51 -1.46 -13.11
CA ARG A 156 16.31 -2.16 -12.65
C ARG A 156 16.60 -3.17 -11.54
N VAL A 157 17.71 -3.90 -11.65
CA VAL A 157 18.21 -4.78 -10.59
C VAL A 157 18.48 -3.99 -9.30
N LEU A 158 19.08 -2.79 -9.42
CA LEU A 158 19.32 -1.92 -8.27
C LEU A 158 18.00 -1.46 -7.62
N GLN A 159 17.00 -1.07 -8.42
CA GLN A 159 15.67 -0.69 -7.92
C GLN A 159 15.01 -1.85 -7.15
N LEU A 160 15.00 -3.06 -7.70
CA LEU A 160 14.46 -4.26 -7.02
C LEU A 160 15.16 -4.53 -5.69
N ARG A 161 16.49 -4.42 -5.64
CA ARG A 161 17.26 -4.58 -4.40
C ARG A 161 16.86 -3.54 -3.35
N ASN A 162 16.70 -2.28 -3.76
CA ASN A 162 16.26 -1.20 -2.87
C ASN A 162 14.84 -1.44 -2.35
N GLU A 163 13.92 -1.91 -3.20
CA GLU A 163 12.55 -2.23 -2.78
C GLU A 163 12.50 -3.41 -1.83
N ILE A 164 13.29 -4.47 -2.07
CA ILE A 164 13.38 -5.62 -1.15
C ILE A 164 13.93 -5.18 0.21
N ALA A 165 14.92 -4.29 0.21
CA ALA A 165 15.56 -3.74 1.42
C ALA A 165 14.70 -2.68 2.14
N SER A 166 13.62 -2.20 1.52
CA SER A 166 12.74 -1.20 2.13
C SER A 166 12.12 -1.75 3.42
N LYS A 167 12.25 -0.97 4.48
CA LYS A 167 11.82 -1.35 5.83
C LYS A 167 10.37 -0.99 6.06
N TYR A 168 9.67 -1.86 6.76
CA TYR A 168 8.31 -1.60 7.26
C TYR A 168 8.34 -0.95 8.65
N SER A 169 7.22 -0.40 9.11
CA SER A 169 7.11 0.25 10.42
C SER A 169 7.54 -0.68 11.56
N GLN A 170 7.17 -1.97 11.50
CA GLN A 170 7.58 -2.97 12.49
C GLN A 170 9.09 -3.25 12.51
N GLU A 171 9.84 -2.76 11.53
CA GLU A 171 11.29 -2.88 11.41
C GLU A 171 12.01 -1.57 11.75
N GLY A 172 11.29 -0.62 12.34
CA GLY A 172 11.79 0.69 12.77
C GLY A 172 11.76 1.76 11.68
N ALA A 173 10.99 1.58 10.60
CA ALA A 173 10.77 2.65 9.64
C ALA A 173 9.78 3.69 10.19
N VAL A 174 10.09 4.98 10.04
CA VAL A 174 9.17 6.08 10.39
C VAL A 174 8.02 6.17 9.37
N VAL A 175 8.29 5.81 8.13
CA VAL A 175 7.32 5.73 7.04
C VAL A 175 7.42 4.34 6.44
N GLY A 176 6.35 3.57 6.54
CA GLY A 176 6.26 2.25 5.91
C GLY A 176 6.10 2.35 4.38
N PRO A 177 6.43 1.30 3.64
CA PRO A 177 6.24 1.27 2.19
C PRO A 177 4.74 1.21 1.85
N PRO A 178 4.35 1.58 0.62
CA PRO A 178 2.95 1.65 0.19
C PRO A 178 2.26 0.27 0.19
N SER A 179 0.96 0.26 -0.13
CA SER A 179 0.16 -0.97 -0.19
C SER A 179 0.81 -2.02 -1.10
N TRP A 180 0.59 -3.32 -0.83
CA TRP A 180 1.19 -4.37 -1.66
C TRP A 180 0.78 -4.25 -3.14
N ARG A 181 -0.43 -3.73 -3.42
CA ARG A 181 -0.89 -3.47 -4.79
C ARG A 181 -0.05 -2.41 -5.47
N GLU A 182 0.19 -1.27 -4.81
CA GLU A 182 1.05 -0.21 -5.33
C GLU A 182 2.48 -0.70 -5.52
N ARG A 183 3.01 -1.41 -4.52
CA ARG A 183 4.37 -1.98 -4.58
C ARG A 183 4.56 -2.95 -5.73
N LEU A 184 3.57 -3.80 -6.00
CA LEU A 184 3.66 -4.82 -7.04
C LEU A 184 3.16 -4.33 -8.42
N ALA A 185 2.43 -3.21 -8.50
CA ALA A 185 1.87 -2.70 -9.75
C ALA A 185 2.94 -2.40 -10.82
N GLU A 186 4.14 -2.00 -10.39
CA GLU A 186 5.25 -1.74 -11.28
C GLU A 186 5.99 -3.01 -11.74
N TRP A 187 5.65 -4.18 -11.20
CA TRP A 187 6.33 -5.45 -11.50
C TRP A 187 5.41 -6.48 -12.15
N LEU A 188 4.10 -6.21 -12.15
CA LEU A 188 3.03 -7.00 -12.74
C LEU A 188 2.48 -6.33 -14.03
#